data_AF-A0A7R9DMH1-F1
#
_entry.id   AF-A0A7R9DMH1-F1
#
_cell.length_a   1.000
_cell.length_b   1.000
_cell.length_c   1.000
_cell.angle_alpha   90.00
_cell.angle_beta   90.00
_cell.angle_gamma   90.00
#
_symmetry.space_group_name_H-M   'P 1'
#
loop_
_entity.id
_entity.type
_entity.pdbx_description
1 polymer ?
#
loop_
_entity_poly.entity_id
_entity_poly.type
_entity_poly.pdbx_seq_one_letter_code
_entity_poly.pdbx_strand_id
1 'polypeptide(L)'
;LQAAVSCYAHASSRWQHHHTAEQGGSSSCPLSAGLALELGQALRVDLDRPEEAASQFRLAADLQVACPLERLNNLGLLTSCKIHLGDYDGALSVFNEMVSVAEHGGRPPVGVYADILLRCEVTRVLLLLILQPSAQRLPVDLAQVLEKYAWAEDGAVPVSYLSEDEFLLLQSLVMACQSHDLESLCSLEADLWRYLSTEQKDLLRTLVVQMSRSSK
;
A
#
# COMPACT_ATOMS: atom_id res chain seq x y z
N LEU A 1 -19.24 13.24 17.56
CA LEU A 1 -18.44 12.06 17.15
C LEU A 1 -19.11 10.74 17.51
N GLN A 2 -19.21 10.38 18.79
CA GLN A 2 -19.82 9.11 19.22
C GLN A 2 -21.28 8.97 18.76
N ALA A 3 -22.04 10.07 18.76
CA ALA A 3 -23.37 10.13 18.15
C ALA A 3 -23.34 9.86 16.63
N ALA A 4 -22.44 10.49 15.88
CA ALA A 4 -22.31 10.27 14.43
C ALA A 4 -21.91 8.82 14.12
N VAL A 5 -20.88 8.29 14.79
CA VAL A 5 -20.46 6.88 14.67
C VAL A 5 -21.61 5.94 15.02
N SER A 6 -22.39 6.23 16.08
CA SER A 6 -23.56 5.42 16.44
C SER A 6 -24.68 5.51 15.40
N CYS A 7 -24.90 6.68 14.78
CA CYS A 7 -25.87 6.85 13.71
C CYS A 7 -25.45 6.08 12.45
N TYR A 8 -24.17 6.11 12.10
CA TYR A 8 -23.63 5.33 10.98
C TYR A 8 -23.70 3.82 11.24
N ALA A 9 -23.32 3.36 12.44
CA ALA A 9 -23.45 1.96 12.84
C ALA A 9 -24.91 1.50 12.83
N HIS A 10 -25.83 2.34 13.31
CA HIS A 10 -27.26 2.04 13.31
C HIS A 10 -27.85 2.06 11.89
N ALA A 11 -27.39 2.94 11.01
CA ALA A 11 -27.79 2.95 9.60
C ALA A 11 -27.29 1.71 8.85
N SER A 12 -26.03 1.32 9.07
CA SER A 12 -25.44 0.10 8.53
C SER A 12 -26.19 -1.15 8.99
N SER A 13 -26.43 -1.31 10.30
CA SER A 13 -27.18 -2.44 10.87
C SER A 13 -28.61 -2.52 10.33
N ARG A 14 -29.33 -1.39 10.26
CA ARG A 14 -30.71 -1.35 9.75
C ARG A 14 -30.79 -1.76 8.28
N TRP A 15 -29.82 -1.33 7.47
CA TRP A 15 -29.77 -1.69 6.06
C TRP A 15 -29.46 -3.17 5.88
N GLN A 16 -28.51 -3.70 6.66
CA GLN A 16 -28.15 -5.12 6.65
C GLN A 16 -29.35 -6.00 6.98
N HIS A 17 -30.16 -5.62 7.97
CA HIS A 17 -31.41 -6.30 8.30
C HIS A 17 -32.47 -6.26 7.18
N HIS A 18 -32.65 -5.11 6.51
CA HIS A 18 -33.62 -4.97 5.42
C HIS A 18 -33.23 -5.80 4.18
N HIS A 19 -31.95 -5.83 3.83
CA HIS A 19 -31.50 -6.57 2.64
C HIS A 19 -31.39 -8.08 2.85
N THR A 20 -31.11 -8.56 4.06
CA THR A 20 -31.16 -10.00 4.37
C THR A 20 -32.56 -10.61 4.23
N ALA A 21 -33.62 -9.80 4.29
CA ALA A 21 -34.99 -10.27 4.14
C ALA A 21 -35.44 -10.41 2.68
N GLU A 22 -34.82 -9.70 1.73
CA GLU A 22 -35.30 -9.62 0.35
C GLU A 22 -34.45 -10.40 -0.67
N GLN A 23 -33.17 -10.65 -0.41
CA GLN A 23 -32.31 -11.41 -1.33
C GLN A 23 -31.42 -12.39 -0.57
N GLY A 24 -31.66 -13.67 -0.78
CA GLY A 24 -30.80 -14.74 -0.29
C GLY A 24 -29.41 -14.63 -0.91
N GLY A 25 -28.44 -14.14 -0.12
CA GLY A 25 -27.01 -14.32 -0.34
C GLY A 25 -26.31 -13.24 -1.16
N SER A 26 -25.86 -12.17 -0.50
CA SER A 26 -24.52 -11.59 -0.68
C SER A 26 -24.28 -10.53 0.40
N SER A 27 -23.19 -10.63 1.16
CA SER A 27 -22.83 -9.71 2.25
C SER A 27 -22.24 -8.36 1.76
N SER A 28 -22.35 -8.06 0.46
CA SER A 28 -21.80 -6.85 -0.14
C SER A 28 -22.80 -5.70 -0.03
N CYS A 29 -22.61 -4.82 0.97
CA CYS A 29 -23.41 -3.62 1.13
C CYS A 29 -22.62 -2.39 0.63
N PRO A 30 -22.80 -1.96 -0.64
CA PRO A 30 -22.08 -0.81 -1.18
C PRO A 30 -22.38 0.49 -0.42
N LEU A 31 -23.61 0.64 0.11
CA LEU A 31 -23.97 1.80 0.92
C LEU A 31 -23.23 1.83 2.26
N SER A 32 -23.15 0.70 2.97
CA SER A 32 -22.40 0.62 4.23
C SER A 32 -20.92 0.83 4.02
N ALA A 33 -20.37 0.34 2.91
CA ALA A 33 -18.99 0.62 2.55
C ALA A 33 -18.76 2.11 2.26
N GLY A 34 -19.69 2.77 1.55
CA GLY A 34 -19.64 4.21 1.31
C GLY A 34 -19.70 5.02 2.62
N LEU A 35 -20.59 4.65 3.54
CA LEU A 35 -20.68 5.33 4.85
C LEU A 35 -19.40 5.15 5.68
N ALA A 36 -18.81 3.95 5.68
CA ALA A 36 -17.53 3.70 6.34
C ALA A 36 -16.38 4.50 5.71
N LEU A 37 -16.37 4.63 4.38
CA LEU A 37 -15.39 5.45 3.65
C LEU A 37 -15.49 6.93 4.03
N GLU A 38 -16.70 7.51 4.01
CA GLU A 38 -16.95 8.91 4.39
C GLU A 38 -16.55 9.19 5.83
N LEU A 39 -16.91 8.27 6.75
CA LEU A 39 -16.50 8.38 8.15
C LEU A 39 -14.98 8.32 8.30
N GLY A 40 -14.31 7.41 7.58
CA GLY A 40 -12.85 7.32 7.56
C GLY A 40 -12.18 8.58 7.03
N GLN A 41 -12.73 9.20 5.99
CA GLN A 41 -12.23 10.47 5.44
C GLN A 41 -12.38 11.61 6.44
N ALA A 42 -13.55 11.77 7.07
CA ALA A 42 -13.77 12.78 8.10
C ALA A 42 -12.83 12.57 9.32
N LEU A 43 -12.61 11.33 9.74
CA LEU A 43 -11.66 11.01 10.81
C LEU A 43 -10.22 11.37 10.46
N ARG A 44 -9.82 11.16 9.21
CA ARG A 44 -8.45 11.45 8.75
C ARG A 44 -8.22 12.94 8.54
N VAL A 45 -9.14 13.64 7.87
CA VAL A 45 -8.92 15.02 7.41
C VAL A 45 -9.35 16.05 8.45
N ASP A 46 -10.54 15.87 9.06
CA ASP A 46 -11.12 16.90 9.92
C ASP A 46 -10.70 16.74 11.39
N LEU A 47 -10.36 15.52 11.79
CA LEU A 47 -10.16 15.15 13.20
C LEU A 47 -8.75 14.67 13.51
N ASP A 48 -7.90 14.48 12.49
CA ASP A 48 -6.52 14.00 12.61
C ASP A 48 -6.38 12.71 13.44
N ARG A 49 -7.30 11.75 13.22
CA ARG A 49 -7.33 10.43 13.89
C ARG A 49 -7.09 9.30 12.89
N PRO A 50 -5.86 9.16 12.37
CA PRO A 50 -5.54 8.19 11.32
C PRO A 50 -5.71 6.72 11.76
N GLU A 51 -5.59 6.40 13.05
CA GLU A 51 -5.82 5.03 13.55
C GLU A 51 -7.29 4.59 13.41
N GLU A 52 -8.22 5.46 13.79
CA GLU A 52 -9.64 5.19 13.63
C GLU A 52 -10.05 5.22 12.17
N ALA A 53 -9.51 6.16 11.38
CA ALA A 53 -9.71 6.17 9.94
C ALA A 53 -9.27 4.85 9.29
N ALA A 54 -8.11 4.31 9.67
CA ALA A 54 -7.61 3.02 9.20
C ALA A 54 -8.60 1.88 9.49
N SER A 55 -9.19 1.84 10.69
CA SER A 55 -10.21 0.83 11.02
C SER A 55 -11.44 0.91 10.11
N GLN A 56 -11.86 2.13 9.75
CA GLN A 56 -13.01 2.34 8.88
C GLN A 56 -12.70 2.00 7.42
N PHE A 57 -11.51 2.33 6.92
CA PHE A 57 -11.09 1.94 5.56
C PHE A 57 -10.95 0.43 5.41
N ARG A 58 -10.45 -0.26 6.45
CA ARG A 58 -10.43 -1.74 6.49
C ARG A 58 -11.85 -2.30 6.39
N LEU A 59 -12.77 -1.81 7.23
CA LEU A 59 -14.17 -2.22 7.18
C LEU A 59 -14.79 -1.98 5.80
N ALA A 60 -14.55 -0.82 5.19
CA ALA A 60 -15.07 -0.49 3.86
C ALA A 60 -14.51 -1.44 2.77
N ALA A 61 -13.23 -1.80 2.85
CA ALA A 61 -12.60 -2.76 1.94
C ALA A 61 -13.21 -4.17 2.08
N ASP A 62 -13.44 -4.62 3.31
CA ASP A 62 -14.01 -5.95 3.62
C ASP A 62 -15.48 -6.06 3.15
N LEU A 63 -16.20 -4.94 3.08
CA LEU A 63 -17.57 -4.90 2.56
C LEU A 63 -17.65 -4.88 1.02
N GLN A 64 -16.54 -4.59 0.32
CA GLN A 64 -16.49 -4.41 -1.14
C GLN A 64 -15.78 -5.56 -1.87
N VAL A 65 -15.83 -6.77 -1.33
CA VAL A 65 -15.19 -7.95 -1.96
C VAL A 65 -15.67 -8.20 -3.39
N ALA A 66 -16.93 -7.87 -3.71
CA ALA A 66 -17.50 -8.01 -5.05
C ALA A 66 -17.06 -6.92 -6.05
N CYS A 67 -16.37 -5.87 -5.58
CA CYS A 67 -16.00 -4.68 -6.33
C CYS A 67 -14.49 -4.41 -6.16
N PRO A 68 -13.62 -5.09 -6.94
CA PRO A 68 -12.18 -5.10 -6.69
C PRO A 68 -11.51 -3.72 -6.75
N LEU A 69 -11.96 -2.82 -7.62
CA LEU A 69 -11.36 -1.48 -7.76
C LEU A 69 -11.65 -0.61 -6.54
N GLU A 70 -12.88 -0.61 -6.04
CA GLU A 70 -13.29 0.13 -4.85
C GLU A 70 -12.60 -0.42 -3.62
N ARG A 71 -12.47 -1.76 -3.52
CA ARG A 71 -11.67 -2.42 -2.48
C ARG A 71 -10.22 -1.95 -2.52
N LEU A 72 -9.59 -1.98 -3.69
CA LEU A 72 -8.20 -1.53 -3.87
C LEU A 72 -8.01 -0.06 -3.49
N ASN A 73 -8.98 0.80 -3.83
CA ASN A 73 -8.97 2.21 -3.44
C ASN A 73 -9.00 2.37 -1.91
N ASN A 74 -9.88 1.65 -1.22
CA ASN A 74 -9.97 1.69 0.25
C ASN A 74 -8.72 1.12 0.93
N LEU A 75 -8.16 0.02 0.38
CA LEU A 75 -6.88 -0.51 0.85
C LEU A 75 -5.74 0.49 0.65
N GLY A 76 -5.75 1.25 -0.46
CA GLY A 76 -4.78 2.33 -0.69
C GLY A 76 -4.89 3.50 0.29
N LEU A 77 -6.10 3.83 0.77
CA LEU A 77 -6.27 4.81 1.84
C LEU A 77 -5.81 4.27 3.20
N LEU A 78 -6.06 2.97 3.45
CA LEU A 78 -5.58 2.27 4.63
C LEU A 78 -4.06 2.23 4.69
N THR A 79 -3.36 1.91 3.60
CA THR A 79 -1.89 1.90 3.56
C THR A 79 -1.31 3.28 3.83
N SER A 80 -1.90 4.33 3.25
CA SER A 80 -1.49 5.70 3.57
C SER A 80 -1.61 6.02 5.06
N CYS A 81 -2.72 5.63 5.71
CA CYS A 81 -2.87 5.82 7.16
C CYS A 81 -1.81 5.03 7.96
N LYS A 82 -1.53 3.79 7.56
CA LYS A 82 -0.52 2.94 8.20
C LYS A 82 0.89 3.51 8.08
N ILE A 83 1.25 4.03 6.89
CA ILE A 83 2.52 4.71 6.66
C ILE A 83 2.64 5.95 7.54
N HIS A 84 1.60 6.79 7.59
CA HIS A 84 1.59 7.98 8.45
C HIS A 84 1.76 7.65 9.95
N LEU A 85 1.24 6.51 10.39
CA LEU A 85 1.38 6.01 11.76
C LEU A 85 2.75 5.35 12.03
N GLY A 86 3.59 5.15 11.01
CA GLY A 86 4.85 4.41 11.11
C GLY A 86 4.67 2.89 11.23
N ASP A 87 3.45 2.36 11.03
CA ASP A 87 3.16 0.92 11.01
C ASP A 87 3.51 0.33 9.63
N TYR A 88 4.81 0.23 9.36
CA TYR A 88 5.34 -0.22 8.08
C TYR A 88 5.10 -1.72 7.83
N ASP A 89 5.16 -2.56 8.87
CA ASP A 89 4.83 -4.00 8.77
C ASP A 89 3.35 -4.19 8.38
N GLY A 90 2.45 -3.47 9.05
CA GLY A 90 1.03 -3.46 8.71
C GLY A 90 0.78 -2.97 7.28
N ALA A 91 1.41 -1.87 6.88
CA ALA A 91 1.32 -1.34 5.52
C ALA A 91 1.79 -2.37 4.47
N LEU A 92 2.90 -3.06 4.73
CA LEU A 92 3.46 -4.06 3.83
C LEU A 92 2.52 -5.26 3.63
N SER A 93 1.87 -5.72 4.71
CA SER A 93 0.84 -6.77 4.64
C SER A 93 -0.35 -6.36 3.77
N VAL A 94 -0.82 -5.11 3.91
CA VAL A 94 -1.92 -4.58 3.09
C VAL A 94 -1.50 -4.42 1.62
N PHE A 95 -0.28 -3.99 1.33
CA PHE A 95 0.21 -3.93 -0.06
C PHE A 95 0.28 -5.31 -0.72
N ASN A 96 0.64 -6.36 0.01
CA ASN A 96 0.58 -7.74 -0.53
C ASN A 96 -0.86 -8.15 -0.85
N GLU A 97 -1.81 -7.80 0.01
CA GLU A 97 -3.23 -8.03 -0.25
C GLU A 97 -3.68 -7.28 -1.51
N MET A 98 -3.27 -6.03 -1.68
CA MET A 98 -3.58 -5.23 -2.88
C MET A 98 -3.02 -5.88 -4.15
N VAL A 99 -1.78 -6.37 -4.13
CA VAL A 99 -1.19 -7.09 -5.27
C VAL A 99 -2.03 -8.33 -5.61
N SER A 100 -2.40 -9.13 -4.60
CA SER A 100 -3.25 -10.30 -4.82
C SER A 100 -4.59 -9.92 -5.46
N VAL A 101 -5.27 -8.87 -4.97
CA VAL A 101 -6.54 -8.43 -5.55
C VAL A 101 -6.37 -7.88 -6.97
N ALA A 102 -5.31 -7.10 -7.24
CA ALA A 102 -5.07 -6.50 -8.54
C ALA A 102 -4.70 -7.52 -9.62
N GLU A 103 -4.02 -8.62 -9.26
CA GLU A 103 -3.69 -9.70 -10.20
C GLU A 103 -4.92 -10.44 -10.74
N HIS A 104 -6.06 -10.41 -10.04
CA HIS A 104 -7.33 -10.95 -10.56
C HIS A 104 -7.90 -10.11 -11.72
N GLY A 105 -7.39 -8.89 -11.94
CA GLY A 105 -7.79 -8.01 -13.04
C GLY A 105 -7.29 -8.44 -14.42
N GLY A 106 -6.43 -9.45 -14.51
CA GLY A 106 -5.90 -10.01 -15.75
C GLY A 106 -4.37 -9.92 -15.86
N ARG A 107 -3.79 -10.74 -16.74
CA ARG A 107 -2.35 -10.75 -17.06
C ARG A 107 -2.16 -10.62 -18.57
N PRO A 108 -1.45 -9.59 -19.08
CA PRO A 108 -0.79 -8.52 -18.34
C PRO A 108 -1.80 -7.54 -17.69
N PRO A 109 -1.43 -6.87 -16.59
CA PRO A 109 -2.27 -5.83 -16.01
C PRO A 109 -2.35 -4.64 -16.97
N VAL A 110 -3.53 -4.03 -17.07
CA VAL A 110 -3.79 -2.88 -17.96
C VAL A 110 -4.52 -1.76 -17.21
N GLY A 111 -4.21 -0.52 -17.59
CA GLY A 111 -4.83 0.68 -17.02
C GLY A 111 -4.62 0.80 -15.51
N VAL A 112 -5.69 1.10 -14.78
CA VAL A 112 -5.66 1.36 -13.33
C VAL A 112 -5.02 0.23 -12.52
N TYR A 113 -5.18 -1.03 -12.93
CA TYR A 113 -4.53 -2.15 -12.24
C TYR A 113 -3.00 -2.11 -12.37
N ALA A 114 -2.47 -1.70 -13.53
CA ALA A 114 -1.03 -1.53 -13.72
C ALA A 114 -0.49 -0.39 -12.85
N ASP A 115 -1.22 0.74 -12.77
CA ASP A 115 -0.84 1.88 -11.91
C ASP A 115 -0.84 1.50 -10.43
N ILE A 116 -1.82 0.71 -9.98
CA ILE A 116 -1.89 0.20 -8.60
C ILE A 116 -0.72 -0.75 -8.32
N LEU A 117 -0.43 -1.68 -9.24
CA LEU A 117 0.68 -2.62 -9.09
C LEU A 117 2.04 -1.90 -9.07
N LEU A 118 2.22 -0.88 -9.91
CA LEU A 118 3.40 -0.01 -9.88
C LEU A 118 3.56 0.66 -8.51
N ARG A 119 2.49 1.29 -7.99
CA ARG A 119 2.50 1.88 -6.64
C ARG A 119 2.86 0.84 -5.58
N CYS A 120 2.27 -0.34 -5.63
CA CYS A 120 2.54 -1.42 -4.69
C CYS A 120 4.02 -1.85 -4.76
N GLU A 121 4.56 -2.09 -5.95
CA GLU A 121 5.93 -2.57 -6.13
C GLU A 121 6.97 -1.58 -5.57
N VAL A 122 6.89 -0.31 -5.99
CA VAL A 122 7.79 0.76 -5.52
C VAL A 122 7.71 0.91 -4.00
N THR A 123 6.49 0.95 -3.45
CA THR A 123 6.31 1.18 -2.01
C THR A 123 6.78 -0.02 -1.18
N ARG A 124 6.55 -1.25 -1.64
CA ARG A 124 7.05 -2.47 -0.98
C ARG A 124 8.57 -2.51 -0.95
N VAL A 125 9.24 -2.14 -2.04
CA VAL A 125 10.72 -2.02 -2.06
C VAL A 125 11.20 -1.04 -0.99
N LEU A 126 10.64 0.18 -0.97
CA LEU A 126 11.01 1.20 0.02
C LEU A 126 10.78 0.72 1.47
N LEU A 127 9.61 0.14 1.76
CA LEU A 127 9.30 -0.37 3.09
C LEU A 127 10.22 -1.51 3.51
N LEU A 128 10.57 -2.43 2.61
CA LEU A 128 11.49 -3.53 2.89
C LEU A 128 12.92 -3.03 3.19
N LEU A 129 13.38 -2.01 2.46
CA LEU A 129 14.67 -1.37 2.70
C LEU A 129 14.69 -0.61 4.05
N ILE A 130 13.58 0.00 4.46
CA ILE A 130 13.42 0.67 5.76
C ILE A 130 13.38 -0.36 6.90
N LEU A 131 12.57 -1.41 6.77
CA LEU A 131 12.34 -2.39 7.82
C LEU A 131 13.55 -3.30 8.06
N GLN A 132 14.37 -3.55 7.03
CA GLN A 132 15.48 -4.50 7.05
C GLN A 132 15.16 -5.80 7.81
N PRO A 133 14.06 -6.50 7.45
CA PRO A 133 13.60 -7.66 8.19
C PRO A 133 14.65 -8.77 8.13
N SER A 134 14.93 -9.40 9.28
CA SER A 134 15.78 -10.59 9.34
C SER A 134 15.16 -11.72 8.51
N ALA A 135 15.95 -12.50 7.78
CA ALA A 135 15.47 -13.56 6.86
C ALA A 135 14.45 -14.54 7.48
N GLN A 136 14.49 -14.78 8.80
CA GLN A 136 13.53 -15.65 9.51
C GLN A 136 12.13 -15.04 9.71
N ARG A 137 12.00 -13.71 9.59
CA ARG A 137 10.74 -12.97 9.83
C ARG A 137 10.05 -12.53 8.54
N LEU A 138 10.71 -12.69 7.39
CA LEU A 138 10.20 -12.22 6.11
C LEU A 138 9.44 -13.35 5.40
N PRO A 139 8.15 -13.18 5.09
CA PRO A 139 7.44 -14.06 4.18
C PRO A 139 8.17 -14.21 2.83
N VAL A 140 8.15 -15.41 2.25
CA VAL A 140 8.86 -15.72 0.99
C VAL A 140 8.47 -14.77 -0.14
N ASP A 141 7.18 -14.45 -0.27
CA ASP A 141 6.66 -13.53 -1.30
C ASP A 141 7.23 -12.10 -1.18
N LEU A 142 7.66 -11.69 0.02
CA LEU A 142 8.28 -10.39 0.28
C LEU A 142 9.79 -10.43 0.04
N ALA A 143 10.45 -11.56 0.34
CA ALA A 143 11.86 -11.76 0.00
C ALA A 143 12.07 -11.69 -1.51
N GLN A 144 11.16 -12.31 -2.28
CA GLN A 144 11.19 -12.29 -3.74
C GLN A 144 11.11 -10.88 -4.33
N VAL A 145 10.52 -9.89 -3.63
CA VAL A 145 10.48 -8.51 -4.13
C VAL A 145 11.88 -7.94 -4.28
N LEU A 146 12.73 -8.07 -3.25
CA LEU A 146 14.10 -7.55 -3.29
C LEU A 146 15.01 -8.39 -4.19
N GLU A 147 14.80 -9.71 -4.24
CA GLU A 147 15.60 -10.61 -5.07
C GLU A 147 15.55 -10.23 -6.57
N LYS A 148 14.40 -9.78 -7.07
CA LYS A 148 14.26 -9.28 -8.46
C LYS A 148 15.26 -8.17 -8.78
N TYR A 149 15.52 -7.29 -7.83
CA TYR A 149 16.41 -6.14 -8.03
C TYR A 149 17.87 -6.48 -7.70
N ALA A 150 18.11 -7.46 -6.81
CA ALA A 150 19.46 -7.90 -6.47
C ALA A 150 20.10 -8.80 -7.55
N TRP A 151 19.30 -9.60 -8.25
CA TRP A 151 19.79 -10.65 -9.17
C TRP A 151 19.27 -10.54 -10.60
N ALA A 152 18.60 -9.44 -10.98
CA ALA A 152 18.18 -9.28 -12.38
C ALA A 152 19.39 -9.29 -13.33
N GLU A 153 19.32 -10.16 -14.35
CA GLU A 153 20.26 -10.17 -15.46
C GLU A 153 20.02 -8.94 -16.36
N ASP A 154 21.11 -8.41 -16.94
CA ASP A 154 21.06 -7.22 -17.80
C ASP A 154 20.03 -7.37 -18.93
N GLY A 155 19.06 -6.44 -18.98
CA GLY A 155 18.10 -6.29 -20.08
C GLY A 155 16.76 -7.02 -19.94
N ALA A 156 16.53 -7.78 -18.87
CA ALA A 156 15.21 -8.32 -18.56
C ALA A 156 14.51 -7.42 -17.52
N VAL A 157 13.43 -6.73 -17.91
CA VAL A 157 12.51 -6.09 -16.94
C VAL A 157 11.47 -7.14 -16.55
N PRO A 158 11.57 -7.78 -15.38
CA PRO A 158 10.63 -8.84 -14.98
C PRO A 158 9.21 -8.29 -14.68
N VAL A 159 9.05 -6.97 -14.70
CA VAL A 159 7.84 -6.28 -14.27
C VAL A 159 7.24 -5.46 -15.41
N SER A 160 6.16 -5.95 -16.02
CA SER A 160 5.52 -5.33 -17.19
C SER A 160 4.94 -3.91 -16.99
N TYR A 161 4.87 -3.44 -15.75
CA TYR A 161 4.30 -2.13 -15.38
C TYR A 161 5.34 -1.12 -14.89
N LEU A 162 6.64 -1.45 -14.97
CA LEU A 162 7.75 -0.53 -14.72
C LEU A 162 8.42 -0.15 -16.04
N SER A 163 8.83 1.11 -16.18
CA SER A 163 9.77 1.50 -17.23
C SER A 163 11.18 0.97 -16.92
N GLU A 164 12.02 0.89 -17.96
CA GLU A 164 13.42 0.48 -17.82
C GLU A 164 14.19 1.40 -16.86
N ASP A 165 13.99 2.73 -16.99
CA ASP A 165 14.59 3.72 -16.10
C ASP A 165 14.18 3.52 -14.63
N GLU A 166 12.88 3.33 -14.36
CA GLU A 166 12.39 3.11 -12.99
C GLU A 166 12.96 1.81 -12.42
N PHE A 167 13.02 0.75 -13.22
CA PHE A 167 13.58 -0.52 -12.82
C PHE A 167 15.07 -0.41 -12.45
N LEU A 168 15.87 0.22 -13.31
CA LEU A 168 17.31 0.41 -13.08
C LEU A 168 17.60 1.30 -11.86
N LEU A 169 16.79 2.34 -11.64
CA LEU A 169 16.92 3.20 -10.46
C LEU A 169 16.55 2.45 -9.17
N LEU A 170 15.50 1.63 -9.18
CA LEU A 170 15.15 0.78 -8.03
C LEU A 170 16.21 -0.29 -7.76
N GLN A 171 16.78 -0.89 -8.81
CA GLN A 171 17.91 -1.80 -8.69
C GLN A 171 19.12 -1.12 -8.05
N SER A 172 19.49 0.06 -8.56
CA SER A 172 20.60 0.84 -8.01
C SER A 172 20.35 1.23 -6.54
N LEU A 173 19.11 1.57 -6.19
CA LEU A 173 18.70 1.86 -4.82
C LEU A 173 18.89 0.67 -3.89
N VAL A 174 18.44 -0.52 -4.31
CA VAL A 174 18.61 -1.76 -3.53
C VAL A 174 20.10 -2.06 -3.33
N MET A 175 20.92 -1.94 -4.38
CA MET A 175 22.36 -2.18 -4.32
C MET A 175 23.08 -1.19 -3.40
N ALA A 176 22.79 0.11 -3.51
CA ALA A 176 23.36 1.14 -2.65
C ALA A 176 23.02 0.91 -1.16
N CYS A 177 21.79 0.45 -0.88
CA CYS A 177 21.41 0.10 0.48
C CYS A 177 22.15 -1.13 1.01
N GLN A 178 22.35 -2.17 0.19
CA GLN A 178 23.07 -3.38 0.57
C GLN A 178 24.58 -3.15 0.76
N SER A 179 25.18 -2.27 -0.05
CA SER A 179 26.60 -1.91 0.06
C SER A 179 26.88 -0.83 1.11
N HIS A 180 25.83 -0.29 1.75
CA HIS A 180 25.92 0.86 2.67
C HIS A 180 26.58 2.10 2.03
N ASP A 181 26.39 2.31 0.72
CA ASP A 181 26.93 3.45 0.00
C ASP A 181 26.00 4.67 0.10
N LEU A 182 26.28 5.52 1.10
CA LEU A 182 25.50 6.73 1.35
C LEU A 182 25.64 7.80 0.26
N GLU A 183 26.76 7.84 -0.47
CA GLU A 183 27.00 8.83 -1.53
C GLU A 183 26.12 8.52 -2.75
N SER A 184 26.13 7.26 -3.17
CA SER A 184 25.24 6.77 -4.21
C SER A 184 23.77 6.91 -3.81
N LEU A 185 23.42 6.59 -2.55
CA LEU A 185 22.06 6.72 -2.06
C LEU A 185 21.53 8.17 -2.13
N CYS A 186 22.35 9.16 -1.77
CA CYS A 186 21.96 10.57 -1.88
C CYS A 186 21.78 11.03 -3.33
N SER A 187 22.61 10.53 -4.25
CA SER A 187 22.47 10.83 -5.68
C SER A 187 21.19 10.22 -6.25
N LEU A 188 20.90 8.97 -5.88
CA LEU A 188 19.71 8.25 -6.29
C LEU A 188 18.40 8.89 -5.78
N GLU A 189 18.41 9.56 -4.62
CA GLU A 189 17.24 10.30 -4.13
C GLU A 189 16.79 11.38 -5.14
N ALA A 190 17.73 12.11 -5.74
CA ALA A 190 17.43 13.13 -6.73
C ALA A 190 16.90 12.53 -8.03
N ASP A 191 17.48 11.41 -8.49
CA ASP A 191 17.10 10.76 -9.74
C ASP A 191 15.72 10.12 -9.68
N LEU A 192 15.41 9.45 -8.55
CA LEU A 192 14.11 8.84 -8.29
C LEU A 192 12.99 9.87 -8.09
N TRP A 193 13.32 11.11 -7.71
CA TRP A 193 12.33 12.11 -7.28
C TRP A 193 11.19 12.34 -8.28
N ARG A 194 11.46 12.25 -9.59
CA ARG A 194 10.43 12.47 -10.63
C ARG A 194 9.45 11.31 -10.79
N TYR A 195 9.86 10.10 -10.40
CA TYR A 195 9.07 8.86 -10.54
C TYR A 195 8.21 8.57 -9.32
N LEU A 196 8.56 9.17 -8.17
CA LEU A 196 7.90 8.88 -6.90
C LEU A 196 6.72 9.82 -6.60
N SER A 197 5.65 9.24 -6.05
CA SER A 197 4.59 9.98 -5.38
C SER A 197 5.09 10.69 -4.11
N THR A 198 4.33 11.64 -3.58
CA THR A 198 4.68 12.36 -2.34
C THR A 198 4.94 11.42 -1.16
N GLU A 199 4.09 10.40 -0.98
CA GLU A 199 4.25 9.40 0.08
C GLU A 199 5.54 8.58 -0.08
N GLN A 200 5.85 8.17 -1.31
CA GLN A 200 7.07 7.42 -1.61
C GLN A 200 8.34 8.28 -1.44
N LYS A 201 8.26 9.58 -1.72
CA LYS A 201 9.35 10.53 -1.45
C LYS A 201 9.65 10.64 0.04
N ASP A 202 8.62 10.70 0.87
CA ASP A 202 8.79 10.76 2.32
C ASP A 202 9.36 9.45 2.88
N LEU A 203 8.95 8.30 2.34
CA LEU A 203 9.57 7.01 2.64
C LEU A 203 11.04 6.95 2.22
N LEU A 204 11.37 7.42 1.01
CA LEU A 204 12.77 7.45 0.54
C LEU A 204 13.63 8.33 1.44
N ARG A 205 13.16 9.52 1.82
CA ARG A 205 13.85 10.38 2.80
C ARG A 205 14.05 9.69 4.14
N THR A 206 13.02 8.97 4.61
CA THR A 206 13.11 8.20 5.86
C THR A 206 14.20 7.14 5.77
N LEU A 207 14.30 6.43 4.63
CA LEU A 207 15.36 5.46 4.36
C LEU A 207 16.76 6.10 4.40
N VAL A 208 16.95 7.23 3.69
CA VAL A 208 18.24 7.95 3.67
C VAL A 208 18.66 8.36 5.09
N VAL A 209 17.73 8.95 5.85
CA VAL A 209 17.99 9.37 7.23
C VAL A 209 18.33 8.18 8.12
N GLN A 210 17.61 7.06 8.01
CA GLN A 210 17.87 5.85 8.80
C GLN A 210 19.25 5.27 8.49
N MET A 211 19.61 5.13 7.22
CA MET A 211 20.92 4.60 6.81
C MET A 211 22.07 5.49 7.26
N SER A 212 21.89 6.82 7.21
CA SER A 212 22.89 7.77 7.71
C SER A 212 23.14 7.66 9.22
N ARG A 213 22.13 7.22 9.99
CA ARG A 213 22.23 7.00 11.45
C ARG A 213 22.90 5.68 11.77
N SER A 214 22.63 4.62 11.00
CA SER A 214 23.25 3.31 11.19
C SER A 214 24.74 3.27 10.87
N SER A 215 25.27 4.25 10.12
CA SER A 215 26.69 4.37 9.78
C SER A 215 27.53 5.10 10.85
N LYS A 216 26.93 5.59 11.94
CA LYS A 216 27.63 6.26 13.06
C LYS A 216 27.73 5.34 14.27
#